data_AF-A0A0P9PDU4-F1
#
_entry.id   AF-A0A0P9PDU4-F1
#
_cell.length_a   1.000
_cell.length_b   1.000
_cell.length_c   1.000
_cell.angle_alpha   90.00
_cell.angle_beta   90.00
_cell.angle_gamma   90.00
#
_symmetry.space_group_name_H-M   'P 1'
#
loop_
_entity.id
_entity.type
_entity.pdbx_description
1 polymer ?
#
loop_
_entity_poly.entity_id
_entity_poly.type
_entity_poly.pdbx_seq_one_letter_code
_entity_poly.pdbx_strand_id
1 'polypeptide(L)'
;MTTEAKNHIGHYFILTLIGLGIWLPISGIAFCIYVLRTASNLGMGGLTVVGTIFSLLCIEFVATGMLLIYAYLKKPWRLSRKIRTVFFMHALAAGLTAISAFILFLIIKLQ
;
A
#
# COMPACT_ATOMS: atom_id res chain seq x y z
N MET A 1 -0.37 -22.31 -28.83
CA MET A 1 0.59 -22.25 -27.68
C MET A 1 0.92 -20.82 -27.22
N THR A 2 0.11 -19.80 -27.51
CA THR A 2 0.46 -18.37 -27.23
C THR A 2 -0.44 -17.67 -26.19
N THR A 3 -1.54 -18.29 -25.77
CA THR A 3 -2.51 -17.69 -24.84
C THR A 3 -2.20 -17.94 -23.37
N GLU A 4 -1.64 -19.10 -23.03
CA GLU A 4 -1.28 -19.50 -21.65
C GLU A 4 -0.17 -18.62 -21.05
N ALA A 5 0.91 -18.35 -21.82
CA ALA A 5 2.03 -17.53 -21.35
C ALA A 5 1.66 -16.06 -21.16
N LYS A 6 0.77 -15.53 -22.01
CA LYS A 6 0.30 -14.13 -21.95
C LYS A 6 -0.52 -13.85 -20.68
N ASN A 7 -1.29 -14.83 -20.23
CA ASN A 7 -2.08 -14.72 -19.00
C ASN A 7 -1.17 -14.70 -17.75
N HIS A 8 -0.10 -15.49 -17.75
CA HIS A 8 0.85 -15.54 -16.64
C HIS A 8 1.61 -14.20 -16.46
N ILE A 9 2.07 -13.59 -17.56
CA ILE A 9 2.79 -12.30 -17.52
C ILE A 9 1.87 -11.17 -17.08
N GLY A 10 0.63 -11.12 -17.58
CA GLY A 10 -0.34 -10.10 -17.18
C GLY A 10 -0.69 -10.18 -15.69
N HIS A 11 -0.78 -11.39 -15.15
CA HIS A 11 -0.99 -11.61 -13.72
C HIS A 11 0.15 -11.09 -12.86
N TYR A 12 1.40 -11.37 -13.25
CA TYR A 12 2.56 -10.82 -12.55
C TYR A 12 2.61 -9.29 -12.66
N PHE A 13 2.38 -8.74 -13.85
CA PHE A 13 2.42 -7.30 -14.08
C PHE A 13 1.40 -6.54 -13.22
N ILE A 14 0.16 -7.01 -13.15
CA ILE A 14 -0.90 -6.40 -12.31
C ILE A 14 -0.52 -6.51 -10.82
N LEU A 15 -0.01 -7.66 -10.38
CA LEU A 15 0.40 -7.85 -8.99
C LEU A 15 1.57 -6.94 -8.61
N THR A 16 2.54 -6.76 -9.52
CA THR A 16 3.67 -5.85 -9.33
C THR A 16 3.20 -4.40 -9.29
N LEU A 17 2.26 -3.99 -10.14
CA LEU A 17 1.70 -2.63 -10.13
C LEU A 17 0.99 -2.32 -8.81
N ILE A 18 0.15 -3.24 -8.34
CA ILE A 18 -0.56 -3.12 -7.05
C ILE A 18 0.45 -3.12 -5.90
N GLY A 19 1.45 -4.01 -5.95
CA GLY A 19 2.53 -4.05 -4.99
C GLY A 19 3.29 -2.72 -4.93
N LEU A 20 3.59 -2.13 -6.08
CA LEU A 20 4.23 -0.81 -6.15
C LEU A 20 3.36 0.26 -5.49
N GLY A 21 2.05 0.22 -5.74
CA GLY A 21 1.06 1.13 -5.14
C GLY A 21 0.89 0.99 -3.63
N ILE A 22 1.30 -0.13 -3.03
CA ILE A 22 1.30 -0.34 -1.57
C ILE A 22 2.66 0.02 -0.96
N TRP A 23 3.76 -0.34 -1.63
CA TRP A 23 5.11 -0.10 -1.12
C TRP A 23 5.59 1.35 -1.25
N LEU A 24 5.12 2.10 -2.28
CA LEU A 24 5.44 3.52 -2.42
C LEU A 24 4.92 4.35 -1.23
N PRO A 25 3.64 4.22 -0.82
CA PRO A 25 3.11 4.90 0.35
C PRO A 25 3.88 4.57 1.63
N ILE A 26 4.14 3.28 1.89
CA ILE A 26 4.87 2.83 3.08
C ILE A 26 6.26 3.48 3.13
N SER A 27 7.00 3.45 2.02
CA SER A 27 8.34 4.03 1.93
C SER A 27 8.31 5.56 2.05
N GLY A 28 7.33 6.19 1.40
CA GLY A 28 7.15 7.64 1.43
C GLY A 28 6.77 8.16 2.82
N ILE A 29 5.92 7.45 3.56
CA ILE A 29 5.55 7.79 4.94
C ILE A 29 6.75 7.63 5.87
N ALA A 30 7.51 6.53 5.75
CA ALA A 30 8.74 6.33 6.53
C ALA A 30 9.75 7.45 6.28
N PHE A 31 9.93 7.87 5.02
CA PHE A 31 10.78 9.00 4.65
C PHE A 31 10.26 10.32 5.23
N CYS A 32 8.96 10.58 5.16
CA CYS A 32 8.35 11.78 5.75
C CYS A 32 8.57 11.84 7.27
N ILE A 33 8.41 10.72 7.98
CA ILE A 33 8.67 10.62 9.43
C ILE A 33 10.15 10.87 9.72
N TYR A 34 11.06 10.33 8.91
CA TYR A 34 12.49 10.59 9.05
C TYR A 34 12.81 12.08 8.92
N VAL A 35 12.30 12.73 7.86
CA VAL A 35 12.47 14.18 7.64
C VAL A 35 11.89 14.99 8.80
N LEU A 36 10.70 14.62 9.29
CA LEU A 36 10.07 15.26 10.45
C LEU A 36 10.92 15.15 11.73
N ARG A 37 11.62 14.03 11.93
CA ARG A 37 12.50 13.84 13.11
C ARG A 37 13.81 14.60 13.00
N THR A 38 14.36 14.76 11.80
CA THR A 38 15.66 15.40 11.59
C THR A 38 15.55 16.93 11.47
N ALA A 39 14.41 17.46 11.03
CA ALA A 39 14.24 18.89 10.84
C ALA A 39 13.88 19.63 12.15
N SER A 40 14.70 20.60 12.55
CA SER A 40 14.53 21.37 13.78
C SER A 40 13.64 22.63 13.66
N ASN A 41 13.14 22.95 12.45
CA ASN A 41 12.25 24.09 12.20
C ASN A 41 11.35 23.83 10.99
N LEU A 42 10.27 23.06 11.19
CA LEU A 42 9.40 22.64 10.10
C LEU A 42 8.42 23.71 9.62
N GLY A 43 8.09 24.73 10.42
CA GLY A 43 7.22 25.84 10.03
C GLY A 43 6.05 25.42 9.11
N MET A 44 5.92 26.09 7.96
CA MET A 44 4.91 25.76 6.93
C MET A 44 5.20 24.42 6.19
N GLY A 45 6.44 23.94 6.24
CA GLY A 45 6.89 22.64 5.72
C GLY A 45 6.28 21.45 6.47
N GLY A 46 5.97 21.59 7.76
CA GLY A 46 5.30 20.55 8.54
C GLY A 46 3.90 20.24 8.01
N LEU A 47 3.14 21.27 7.63
CA LEU A 47 1.82 21.11 7.00
C LEU A 47 1.92 20.41 5.64
N THR A 48 2.97 20.70 4.86
CA THR A 48 3.20 20.04 3.57
C THR A 48 3.55 18.57 3.74
N VAL A 49 4.33 18.21 4.76
CA VAL A 49 4.64 16.80 5.07
C VAL A 49 3.39 16.05 5.51
N VAL A 50 2.56 16.64 6.37
CA VAL A 50 1.28 16.03 6.79
C VAL A 50 0.34 15.84 5.59
N GLY A 51 0.22 16.84 4.71
CA GLY A 51 -0.57 16.73 3.46
C GLY A 51 -0.03 15.65 2.51
N THR A 52 1.30 15.49 2.45
CA THR A 52 1.94 14.44 1.66
C THR A 52 1.64 13.05 2.22
N ILE A 53 1.74 12.87 3.55
CA ILE A 53 1.38 11.63 4.24
C ILE A 53 -0.08 11.26 3.94
N PHE A 54 -0.99 12.24 4.03
CA PHE A 54 -2.41 12.02 3.75
C PHE A 54 -2.66 11.58 2.28
N SER A 55 -1.96 12.22 1.34
CA SER A 55 -2.05 11.85 -0.09
C SER A 55 -1.52 10.43 -0.35
N LEU A 56 -0.42 10.04 0.30
CA LEU A 56 0.13 8.69 0.21
C LEU A 56 -0.82 7.64 0.78
N LEU A 57 -1.48 7.93 1.91
CA LEU A 57 -2.52 7.08 2.50
C LEU A 57 -3.72 6.89 1.55
N CYS A 58 -4.16 7.95 0.86
CA CYS A 58 -5.23 7.81 -0.14
C CYS A 58 -4.83 6.87 -1.29
N ILE A 59 -3.60 6.97 -1.80
CA ILE A 59 -3.08 6.10 -2.85
C ILE A 59 -3.04 4.64 -2.37
N GLU A 60 -2.60 4.42 -1.13
CA GLU A 60 -2.57 3.09 -0.52
C GLU A 60 -3.98 2.48 -0.38
N PHE A 61 -4.96 3.30 -0.03
CA PHE A 61 -6.35 2.86 0.07
C PHE A 61 -6.91 2.41 -1.28
N VAL A 62 -6.61 3.15 -2.35
CA VAL A 62 -6.98 2.78 -3.73
C VAL A 62 -6.27 1.49 -4.15
N ALA A 63 -4.97 1.36 -3.89
CA ALA A 63 -4.20 0.16 -4.21
C ALA A 63 -4.74 -1.08 -3.48
N THR A 64 -5.11 -0.92 -2.20
CA THR A 64 -5.74 -1.98 -1.39
C THR A 64 -7.10 -2.39 -1.95
N GLY A 65 -7.92 -1.42 -2.38
CA GLY A 65 -9.18 -1.69 -3.06
C GLY A 65 -8.99 -2.48 -4.35
N MET A 66 -8.02 -2.11 -5.18
CA MET A 66 -7.66 -2.87 -6.38
C MET A 66 -7.18 -4.29 -6.05
N LEU A 67 -6.43 -4.46 -4.97
CA LEU A 67 -5.97 -5.76 -4.49
C LEU A 67 -7.16 -6.66 -4.09
N LEU A 68 -8.17 -6.11 -3.42
CA LEU A 68 -9.40 -6.82 -3.07
C LEU A 68 -10.24 -7.19 -4.29
N ILE A 69 -10.40 -6.28 -5.25
CA ILE A 69 -11.09 -6.56 -6.52
C ILE A 69 -10.38 -7.68 -7.28
N TYR A 70 -9.04 -7.61 -7.35
CA TYR A 70 -8.22 -8.67 -7.95
C TYR A 70 -8.41 -10.00 -7.21
N ALA A 71 -8.44 -9.98 -5.87
CA ALA A 71 -8.68 -11.17 -5.06
C ALA A 71 -10.03 -11.82 -5.36
N TYR A 72 -11.08 -11.02 -5.48
CA TYR A 72 -12.42 -11.48 -5.78
C TYR A 72 -12.53 -12.11 -7.17
N LEU A 73 -11.99 -11.43 -8.19
CA LEU A 73 -12.09 -11.87 -9.59
C LEU A 73 -11.24 -13.10 -9.89
N LYS A 74 -9.99 -13.12 -9.40
CA LYS A 74 -9.00 -14.13 -9.79
C LYS A 74 -8.78 -15.22 -8.76
N LYS A 75 -9.33 -15.07 -7.54
CA LYS A 75 -9.26 -16.06 -6.45
C LYS A 75 -7.83 -16.60 -6.26
N PRO A 76 -6.86 -15.75 -5.87
CA PRO A 76 -5.44 -16.10 -5.81
C PRO A 76 -5.14 -17.30 -4.89
N TRP A 77 -6.03 -17.64 -3.97
CA TRP A 77 -5.96 -18.84 -3.13
C TRP A 77 -6.16 -20.17 -3.90
N ARG A 78 -6.75 -20.13 -5.10
CA ARG A 78 -6.87 -21.30 -6.00
C ARG A 78 -5.74 -21.40 -7.04
N LEU A 79 -4.85 -20.41 -7.08
CA LEU A 79 -3.71 -20.34 -8.00
C LEU A 79 -2.43 -20.89 -7.36
N SER A 80 -1.33 -20.90 -8.14
CA SER A 80 -0.03 -21.40 -7.74
C SER A 80 0.46 -20.86 -6.39
N ARG A 81 1.18 -21.70 -5.63
CA ARG A 81 1.68 -21.39 -4.27
C ARG A 81 2.43 -20.06 -4.22
N LYS A 82 3.24 -19.74 -5.24
CA LYS A 82 4.01 -18.48 -5.32
C LYS A 82 3.13 -17.24 -5.39
N ILE A 83 2.07 -17.26 -6.20
CA ILE A 83 1.14 -16.13 -6.37
C ILE A 83 0.37 -15.88 -5.06
N ARG A 84 -0.01 -16.97 -4.38
CA ARG A 84 -0.66 -16.91 -3.07
C ARG A 84 0.21 -16.22 -2.02
N THR A 85 1.51 -16.54 -1.94
CA THR A 85 2.41 -15.93 -0.95
C THR A 85 2.62 -14.44 -1.20
N VAL A 86 2.81 -14.04 -2.46
CA VAL A 86 3.02 -12.62 -2.81
C VAL A 86 1.75 -11.81 -2.57
N PHE A 87 0.58 -12.34 -2.94
CA PHE A 87 -0.70 -11.71 -2.62
C PHE A 87 -0.89 -11.54 -1.11
N PHE A 88 -0.58 -12.57 -0.32
CA PHE A 88 -0.71 -12.51 1.13
C PHE A 88 0.25 -11.48 1.75
N MET A 89 1.49 -11.36 1.27
CA MET A 89 2.42 -10.32 1.70
C MET A 89 1.86 -8.91 1.47
N HIS A 90 1.31 -8.64 0.27
CA HIS A 90 0.72 -7.33 -0.03
C HIS A 90 -0.55 -7.06 0.78
N ALA A 91 -1.41 -8.06 0.97
CA ALA A 91 -2.60 -7.93 1.81
C ALA A 91 -2.24 -7.67 3.28
N LEU A 92 -1.19 -8.32 3.79
CA LEU A 92 -0.73 -8.15 5.17
C LEU A 92 -0.09 -6.76 5.37
N ALA A 93 0.71 -6.29 4.41
CA ALA A 93 1.25 -4.94 4.41
C ALA A 93 0.15 -3.87 4.43
N ALA A 94 -0.83 -3.98 3.52
CA ALA A 94 -1.99 -3.09 3.47
C ALA A 94 -2.85 -3.13 4.74
N GLY A 95 -2.99 -4.32 5.36
CA GLY A 95 -3.69 -4.46 6.63
C GLY A 95 -2.98 -3.75 7.79
N LEU A 96 -1.64 -3.87 7.87
CA LEU A 96 -0.82 -3.21 8.89
C LEU A 96 -0.89 -1.68 8.78
N THR A 97 -0.85 -1.13 7.57
CA THR A 97 -0.97 0.32 7.35
C THR A 97 -2.37 0.82 7.66
N ALA A 98 -3.43 0.09 7.26
CA ALA A 98 -4.80 0.43 7.63
C ALA A 98 -5.02 0.46 9.15
N ILE A 99 -4.48 -0.54 9.88
CA ILE A 99 -4.55 -0.58 11.35
C ILE A 99 -3.78 0.60 11.95
N SER A 100 -2.59 0.88 11.44
CA SER A 100 -1.75 1.98 11.92
C SER A 100 -2.44 3.34 11.71
N ALA A 101 -3.06 3.56 10.55
CA ALA A 101 -3.85 4.75 10.27
C ALA A 101 -5.09 4.86 11.17
N PHE A 102 -5.77 3.74 11.44
CA PHE A 102 -6.92 3.70 12.35
C PHE A 102 -6.53 4.03 13.80
N ILE A 103 -5.41 3.49 14.30
CA ILE A 103 -4.87 3.82 15.62
C ILE A 103 -4.52 5.31 15.71
N LEU A 104 -3.87 5.85 14.67
CA LEU A 104 -3.53 7.28 14.62
C LEU A 104 -4.79 8.16 14.69
N PHE A 105 -5.84 7.78 13.95
CA PHE A 105 -7.13 8.47 13.98
C PHE A 105 -7.78 8.41 15.37
N LEU A 106 -7.76 7.25 16.03
CA LEU A 106 -8.28 7.11 17.39
C LEU A 106 -7.53 7.99 18.38
N ILE A 107 -6.19 8.05 18.31
CA ILE A 107 -5.39 8.91 19.19
C ILE A 107 -5.76 10.39 19.01
N ILE A 108 -5.90 10.85 17.77
CA ILE A 108 -6.27 12.25 17.47
C ILE A 108 -7.69 12.56 17.96
N LYS A 109 -8.62 11.61 17.89
CA LYS A 109 -10.01 11.80 18.36
C LYS A 109 -10.17 11.73 19.88
N LEU A 110 -9.22 11.11 20.58
CA LEU A 110 -9.26 10.95 22.04
C LEU A 110 -8.57 12.09 22.80
N GLN A 111 -7.74 12.90 22.12
CA GLN A 111 -7.20 14.17 22.62
C GLN A 111 -8.24 15.29 22.55
#